data_AF-A0A3A0A2C9-F1
#
_entry.id   AF-A0A3A0A2C9-F1
#
_cell.length_a   1.000
_cell.length_b   1.000
_cell.length_c   1.000
_cell.angle_alpha   90.00
_cell.angle_beta   90.00
_cell.angle_gamma   90.00
#
_symmetry.space_group_name_H-M   'P 1'
#
loop_
_entity.id
_entity.type
_entity.pdbx_description
1 polymer ?
#
loop_
_entity_poly.entity_id
_entity_poly.type
_entity_poly.pdbx_seq_one_letter_code
_entity_poly.pdbx_strand_id
1 'polypeptide(L)'
;MVISGTGMIVYGVNQAGEQRRAGGWGALLDAHGSGYAMGIAALQRVARAADGIDPPTALTRALLNQLGFTAAQQLIPWTYADLSWARFAELAPLVVECAE
;
A
#
# COMPACT_ATOMS: atom_id res chain seq x y z
N MET A 1 19.60 -5.76 9.07
CA MET A 1 18.27 -6.39 9.00
C MET A 1 17.30 -5.41 8.37
N VAL A 2 16.51 -5.88 7.41
CA VAL A 2 15.43 -5.10 6.79
C VAL A 2 14.14 -5.88 6.98
N ILE A 3 13.09 -5.20 7.41
CA ILE A 3 11.74 -5.76 7.52
C ILE A 3 10.83 -4.92 6.62
N SER A 4 10.07 -5.59 5.77
CA SER A 4 9.10 -5.00 4.86
C SER A 4 7.84 -5.86 4.85
N GLY A 5 6.80 -5.40 5.54
CA GLY A 5 5.48 -6.03 5.64
C GLY A 5 4.41 -4.94 5.60
N THR A 6 3.46 -4.96 6.51
CA THR A 6 2.46 -3.87 6.65
C THR A 6 3.12 -2.50 6.84
N GLY A 7 4.23 -2.45 7.59
CA GLY A 7 5.15 -1.32 7.67
C GLY A 7 6.55 -1.74 7.27
N MET A 8 7.53 -0.85 7.46
CA MET A 8 8.94 -1.16 7.22
C MET A 8 9.84 -0.68 8.36
N ILE A 9 10.98 -1.36 8.56
CA ILE A 9 12.07 -0.87 9.40
C ILE A 9 13.41 -1.43 8.93
N VAL A 10 14.45 -0.61 8.98
CA VAL A 10 15.83 -1.02 8.78
C VAL A 10 16.58 -0.89 10.10
N TYR A 11 17.34 -1.92 10.45
CA TYR A 11 18.14 -1.95 11.67
C TYR A 11 19.53 -2.49 11.37
N GLY A 12 20.56 -1.79 11.85
CA GLY A 12 21.97 -2.12 11.65
C GLY A 12 22.75 -2.09 12.95
N VAL A 13 23.73 -2.98 13.03
CA VAL A 13 24.72 -3.03 14.12
C VAL A 13 26.10 -3.09 13.48
N ASN A 14 27.02 -2.23 13.91
CA ASN A 14 28.39 -2.25 13.41
C ASN A 14 29.30 -3.17 14.24
N GLN A 15 30.58 -3.28 13.85
CA GLN A 15 31.55 -4.14 14.56
C GLN A 15 31.83 -3.72 16.01
N ALA A 16 31.59 -2.45 16.35
CA ALA A 16 31.70 -1.94 17.72
C ALA A 16 30.43 -2.21 18.56
N GLY A 17 29.41 -2.85 17.99
CA GLY A 17 28.12 -3.10 18.66
C GLY A 17 27.16 -1.91 18.66
N GLU A 18 27.49 -0.82 17.96
CA GLU A 18 26.63 0.37 17.90
C GLU A 18 25.42 0.11 17.02
N GLN A 19 24.25 0.50 17.52
CA GLN A 19 22.98 0.26 16.87
C GLN A 19 22.50 1.52 16.15
N ARG A 20 21.92 1.34 14.97
CA ARG A 20 21.21 2.39 14.23
C ARG A 20 19.92 1.81 13.62
N ARG A 21 18.87 2.62 13.58
CA ARG A 21 17.62 2.30 12.91
C ARG A 21 17.25 3.39 11.91
N ALA A 22 16.61 3.00 10.82
CA ALA A 22 15.96 3.89 9.88
C ALA A 22 14.54 3.38 9.63
N GLY A 23 13.61 4.33 9.57
CA GLY A 23 12.18 4.07 9.49
C GLY A 23 11.54 3.42 10.71
N GLY A 24 10.39 2.78 10.49
CA GLY A 24 9.52 2.31 11.57
C GLY A 24 8.86 3.47 12.34
N TRP A 25 8.60 4.60 11.66
CA TRP A 25 7.88 5.75 12.23
C TRP A 25 6.36 5.60 12.13
N GLY A 26 5.89 4.55 11.46
CA GLY A 26 4.48 4.29 11.23
C GLY A 26 3.98 4.83 9.89
N ALA A 27 2.80 4.37 9.47
CA ALA A 27 2.33 4.56 8.10
C ALA A 27 2.10 6.01 7.67
N LEU A 28 1.73 6.89 8.61
CA LEU A 28 1.51 8.31 8.32
C LEU A 28 2.81 9.09 8.08
N LEU A 29 3.91 8.64 8.69
CA LEU A 29 5.19 9.36 8.67
C LEU A 29 6.20 8.72 7.73
N ASP A 30 6.18 7.39 7.59
CA ASP A 30 7.17 6.63 6.84
C ASP A 30 6.66 5.23 6.46
N ALA A 31 5.64 5.20 5.59
CA ALA A 31 5.15 3.95 5.02
C ALA A 31 5.98 3.44 3.83
N HIS A 32 6.97 4.18 3.34
CA HIS A 32 7.62 3.88 2.06
C HIS A 32 8.21 2.47 2.05
N GLY A 33 8.02 1.74 0.95
CA GLY A 33 8.50 0.36 0.86
C GLY A 33 7.74 -0.66 1.70
N SER A 34 6.59 -0.31 2.28
CA SER A 34 5.69 -1.25 2.94
C SER A 34 4.51 -1.68 2.04
N GLY A 35 3.88 -2.79 2.38
CA GLY A 35 2.62 -3.22 1.78
C GLY A 35 1.51 -2.19 1.94
N TYR A 36 1.45 -1.47 3.08
CA TYR A 36 0.49 -0.38 3.26
C TYR A 36 0.67 0.69 2.18
N ALA A 37 1.90 1.12 1.92
CA ALA A 37 2.17 2.11 0.88
C ALA A 37 1.79 1.59 -0.52
N MET A 38 2.00 0.30 -0.80
CA MET A 38 1.55 -0.30 -2.06
C MET A 38 0.02 -0.25 -2.19
N GLY A 39 -0.71 -0.62 -1.13
CA GLY A 39 -2.18 -0.57 -1.14
C GLY A 39 -2.72 0.85 -1.31
N ILE A 40 -2.16 1.83 -0.60
CA ILE A 40 -2.55 3.24 -0.75
C ILE A 40 -2.27 3.72 -2.17
N ALA A 41 -1.09 3.42 -2.72
CA ALA A 41 -0.75 3.81 -4.10
C ALA A 41 -1.71 3.19 -5.13
N ALA A 42 -2.11 1.92 -4.93
CA ALA A 42 -3.08 1.26 -5.79
C ALA A 42 -4.46 1.94 -5.76
N LEU A 43 -4.97 2.24 -4.57
CA LEU A 43 -6.25 2.95 -4.40
C LEU A 43 -6.22 4.35 -5.02
N GLN A 44 -5.15 5.10 -4.80
CA GLN A 44 -4.94 6.41 -5.42
C GLN A 44 -4.91 6.32 -6.95
N ARG A 45 -4.25 5.29 -7.50
CA ARG A 45 -4.20 5.06 -8.95
C ARG A 45 -5.58 4.75 -9.54
N VAL A 46 -6.42 4.01 -8.82
CA VAL A 46 -7.82 3.75 -9.20
C VAL A 46 -8.67 5.01 -9.13
N ALA A 47 -8.54 5.80 -8.07
CA ALA A 47 -9.25 7.08 -7.94
C ALA A 47 -8.89 8.04 -9.08
N ARG A 48 -7.59 8.23 -9.37
CA ARG A 48 -7.12 9.06 -10.48
C ARG A 48 -7.62 8.57 -11.85
N ALA A 49 -7.73 7.26 -12.05
CA ALA A 49 -8.30 6.71 -13.27
C ALA A 49 -9.80 6.98 -13.39
N ALA A 50 -10.54 6.93 -12.29
CA ALA A 50 -11.96 7.28 -12.26
C ALA A 50 -12.20 8.77 -12.57
N ASP A 51 -11.29 9.65 -12.13
CA ASP A 51 -11.31 11.08 -12.42
C ASP A 51 -10.84 11.42 -13.85
N GLY A 52 -10.37 10.44 -14.62
CA GLY A 52 -9.83 10.63 -15.97
C GLY A 52 -8.44 11.30 -16.00
N ILE A 53 -7.76 11.42 -14.86
CA ILE A 53 -6.40 11.98 -14.76
C ILE A 53 -5.38 11.03 -15.36
N ASP A 54 -5.52 9.73 -15.08
CA ASP A 54 -4.67 8.68 -15.63
C ASP A 54 -5.52 7.66 -16.41
N PRO A 55 -4.96 6.93 -17.39
CA PRO A 55 -5.70 5.86 -18.05
C PRO A 55 -5.98 4.71 -17.07
N PRO A 56 -7.13 4.01 -17.21
CA PRO A 56 -7.39 2.78 -16.46
C PRO A 56 -6.35 1.70 -16.81
N THR A 57 -6.05 0.84 -15.84
CA THR A 57 -5.04 -0.24 -15.97
C THR A 57 -5.65 -1.58 -15.61
N ALA A 58 -4.91 -2.68 -15.83
CA ALA A 58 -5.29 -4.00 -15.35
C ALA A 58 -5.57 -4.00 -13.83
N LEU A 59 -4.77 -3.26 -13.06
CA LEU A 59 -4.95 -3.05 -11.62
C LEU A 59 -6.32 -2.47 -11.27
N THR A 60 -6.84 -1.52 -12.05
CA THR A 60 -8.16 -0.91 -11.79
C THR A 60 -9.26 -1.97 -11.77
N ARG A 61 -9.30 -2.82 -12.79
CA ARG A 61 -10.29 -3.88 -12.88
C ARG A 61 -10.07 -4.96 -11.82
N ALA A 62 -8.83 -5.37 -11.61
CA ALA A 62 -8.49 -6.41 -10.66
C ALA A 62 -8.84 -6.01 -9.21
N LEU A 63 -8.57 -4.76 -8.84
CA LEU A 63 -8.85 -4.23 -7.50
C LEU A 63 -10.35 -4.14 -7.23
N LEU A 64 -11.12 -3.61 -8.18
CA LEU A 64 -12.57 -3.55 -8.03
C LEU A 64 -13.18 -4.95 -7.92
N ASN A 65 -12.70 -5.91 -8.72
CA ASN A 65 -13.15 -7.30 -8.63
C ASN A 65 -12.81 -7.93 -7.27
N GLN A 66 -11.58 -7.76 -6.77
CA GLN A 66 -11.17 -8.30 -5.47
C GLN A 66 -12.03 -7.75 -4.31
N LEU A 67 -12.41 -6.47 -4.40
CA LEU A 67 -13.25 -5.82 -3.40
C LEU A 67 -14.77 -6.02 -3.63
N GLY A 68 -15.17 -6.66 -4.74
CA GLY A 68 -16.58 -6.84 -5.10
C GLY A 68 -17.28 -5.54 -5.48
N PHE A 69 -16.55 -4.57 -6.03
CA PHE A 69 -17.06 -3.25 -6.40
C PHE A 69 -17.35 -3.16 -7.89
N THR A 70 -18.42 -2.45 -8.22
CA THR A 70 -18.81 -2.13 -9.60
C THR A 70 -18.36 -0.73 -10.00
N ALA A 71 -18.01 0.13 -9.03
CA ALA A 71 -17.58 1.51 -9.26
C ALA A 71 -16.50 1.96 -8.28
N ALA A 72 -15.57 2.81 -8.74
CA ALA A 72 -14.46 3.33 -7.94
C ALA A 72 -14.91 4.18 -6.74
N GLN A 73 -16.09 4.82 -6.81
CA GLN A 73 -16.65 5.62 -5.73
C GLN A 73 -16.92 4.81 -4.46
N GLN A 74 -17.09 3.48 -4.59
CA GLN A 74 -17.22 2.57 -3.45
C GLN A 74 -15.94 2.48 -2.60
N LEU A 75 -14.78 2.89 -3.14
CA LEU A 75 -13.53 2.98 -2.39
C LEU A 75 -13.60 3.99 -1.23
N ILE A 76 -14.43 5.04 -1.35
CA ILE A 76 -14.55 6.08 -0.32
C ILE A 76 -15.08 5.48 1.00
N PRO A 77 -16.32 4.95 1.05
CA PRO A 77 -16.83 4.35 2.29
C PRO A 77 -15.99 3.14 2.71
N TRP A 78 -15.45 2.37 1.77
CA TRP A 78 -14.56 1.26 2.11
C TRP A 78 -13.32 1.74 2.87
N THR A 79 -12.63 2.79 2.39
CA THR A 79 -11.40 3.32 2.99
C THR A 79 -11.62 3.79 4.43
N TYR A 80 -12.73 4.50 4.67
CA TYR A 80 -13.00 5.08 5.99
C TYR A 80 -13.71 4.14 6.96
N ALA A 81 -14.21 2.98 6.50
CA ALA A 81 -14.86 1.99 7.37
C ALA A 81 -13.89 1.29 8.33
N ASP A 82 -12.63 1.11 7.92
CA ASP A 82 -11.56 0.57 8.75
C ASP A 82 -10.21 1.11 8.26
N LEU A 83 -9.54 1.85 9.15
CA LEU A 83 -8.25 2.50 8.92
C LEU A 83 -7.06 1.62 9.29
N SER A 84 -7.28 0.33 9.57
CA SER A 84 -6.21 -0.62 9.90
C SER A 84 -5.20 -0.72 8.76
N TRP A 85 -3.92 -0.61 9.08
CA TRP A 85 -2.87 -0.63 8.05
C TRP A 85 -2.80 -1.98 7.33
N ALA A 86 -3.12 -3.06 8.05
CA ALA A 86 -3.12 -4.41 7.53
C ALA A 86 -4.08 -4.55 6.33
N ARG A 87 -5.28 -3.97 6.43
CA ARG A 87 -6.29 -4.01 5.38
C ARG A 87 -5.82 -3.37 4.08
N PHE A 88 -5.07 -2.27 4.15
CA PHE A 88 -4.46 -1.69 2.96
C PHE A 88 -3.28 -2.54 2.47
N ALA A 89 -2.48 -3.08 3.38
CA ALA A 89 -1.34 -3.93 3.03
C ALA A 89 -1.73 -5.25 2.35
N GLU A 90 -2.93 -5.77 2.64
CA GLU A 90 -3.51 -6.94 1.96
C GLU A 90 -3.72 -6.75 0.46
N LEU A 91 -3.69 -5.50 -0.04
CA LEU A 91 -3.75 -5.22 -1.48
C LEU A 91 -2.38 -5.40 -2.17
N ALA A 92 -1.28 -5.50 -1.42
CA ALA A 92 0.06 -5.57 -2.01
C ALA A 92 0.27 -6.76 -2.97
N PRO A 93 -0.21 -8.00 -2.68
CA PRO A 93 -0.09 -9.11 -3.63
C PRO A 93 -0.75 -8.81 -4.98
N LEU A 94 -1.94 -8.21 -4.98
CA LEU A 94 -2.64 -7.83 -6.21
C LEU A 94 -1.83 -6.84 -7.05
N VAL A 95 -1.16 -5.88 -6.40
CA VAL A 95 -0.30 -4.91 -7.08
C VAL A 95 0.87 -5.61 -7.78
N VAL A 96 1.47 -6.60 -7.13
CA VAL A 96 2.56 -7.40 -7.73
C VAL A 96 2.04 -8.21 -8.92
N GLU A 97 0.90 -8.91 -8.77
CA GLU A 97 0.29 -9.70 -9.85
C GLU A 97 -0.07 -8.85 -11.08
N CYS A 98 -0.45 -7.58 -10.89
CA CYS A 98 -0.79 -6.68 -11.98
C CYS A 98 0.41 -5.96 -12.61
N ALA A 99 1.62 -6.14 -12.07
CA ALA A 99 2.85 -5.52 -12.57
C ALA A 99 3.65 -6.43 -13.52
N GLU A 100 3.36 -7.72 -13.54
CA GLU A 100 3.89 -8.71 -14.50
C GLU A 100 3.17 -8.62 -15.86
#